data_AF-A0A0N4SVX8-F1
#
_entry.id   AF-A0A0N4SVX8-F1
#
_cell.length_a   1.000
_cell.length_b   1.000
_cell.length_c   1.000
_cell.angle_alpha   90.00
_cell.angle_beta   90.00
_cell.angle_gamma   90.00
#
_symmetry.space_group_name_H-M   'P 1'
#
loop_
_entity.id
_entity.type
_entity.pdbx_description
1 polymer ?
#
loop_
_entity_poly.entity_id
_entity_poly.type
_entity_poly.pdbx_seq_one_letter_code
_entity_poly.pdbx_strand_id
1 'polypeptide(L)' 'MASSDCEGHAGQEGETFLYFAYGSNLLTERIHLRNPSAVFCCVARLQDFKLDFGNFQGKMSERWHGGKKELKVESML' A
#
# COMPACT_ATOMS: atom_id res chain seq x y z
N MET A 1 10.96 -5.41 -19.14
CA MET A 1 9.51 -5.15 -19.15
C MET A 1 8.84 -6.41 -18.64
N ALA A 2 8.23 -6.38 -17.46
CA ALA A 2 7.46 -7.52 -16.98
C ALA A 2 6.00 -7.27 -17.35
N SER A 3 5.51 -7.95 -18.39
CA SER A 3 4.08 -8.10 -18.65
C SER A 3 3.55 -9.05 -17.57
N SER A 4 2.89 -8.50 -16.57
CA SER A 4 2.06 -9.29 -15.67
C SER A 4 0.63 -9.11 -16.17
N ASP A 5 0.16 -10.06 -16.98
CA ASP A 5 -1.27 -10.20 -17.28
C ASP A 5 -1.97 -10.62 -15.99
N CYS A 6 -2.28 -9.64 -15.16
CA CYS A 6 -3.27 -9.81 -14.11
C CYS A 6 -4.63 -9.79 -14.79
N GLU A 7 -5.14 -10.99 -15.14
CA GLU A 7 -6.53 -11.12 -15.58
C GLU A 7 -7.44 -10.58 -14.47
N GLY A 8 -7.99 -9.41 -14.77
CA GLY A 8 -8.83 -8.66 -13.86
C GLY A 8 -10.13 -9.41 -13.63
N HIS A 9 -10.27 -10.03 -12.47
CA HIS A 9 -11.57 -10.02 -11.79
C HIS A 9 -11.83 -8.59 -11.31
N ALA A 10 -12.09 -7.69 -12.26
CA ALA A 10 -12.83 -6.47 -11.99
C ALA A 10 -14.27 -6.92 -11.70
N GLY A 11 -14.50 -7.40 -10.48
CA GLY A 11 -15.83 -7.66 -9.97
C GLY A 11 -16.59 -6.34 -9.97
N GLN A 12 -17.62 -6.30 -10.81
CA GLN A 12 -18.73 -5.34 -10.81
C GLN A 12 -18.29 -3.87 -10.73
N GLU A 13 -18.29 -3.20 -11.88
CA GLU A 13 -18.08 -1.75 -12.00
C GLU A 13 -19.03 -1.00 -11.05
N GLY A 14 -18.53 -0.63 -9.88
CA GLY A 14 -19.27 0.11 -8.84
C GLY A 14 -19.13 -0.42 -7.40
N GLU A 15 -18.72 -1.67 -7.19
CA GLU A 15 -18.71 -2.28 -5.83
C GLU A 15 -17.31 -2.44 -5.22
N THR A 16 -16.26 -2.36 -6.02
CA THR A 16 -14.87 -2.58 -5.57
C THR A 16 -13.94 -1.43 -5.96
N PHE A 17 -12.85 -1.24 -5.20
CA PHE A 17 -11.80 -0.27 -5.50
C PHE A 17 -10.43 -0.89 -5.34
N LEU A 18 -9.44 -0.33 -6.04
CA LEU A 18 -8.06 -0.79 -5.97
C LEU A 18 -7.27 -0.01 -4.90
N TYR A 19 -6.52 -0.73 -4.08
CA TYR A 19 -5.66 -0.18 -3.03
C TYR A 19 -4.21 -0.63 -3.23
N PHE A 20 -3.30 0.32 -3.45
CA PHE A 20 -1.87 0.05 -3.55
C PHE A 20 -1.21 0.06 -2.17
N ALA A 21 -0.91 -1.13 -1.64
CA ALA A 21 -0.19 -1.26 -0.38
C ALA A 21 1.33 -1.07 -0.58
N TYR A 22 1.96 -0.29 0.30
CA TYR A 22 3.43 -0.10 0.33
C TYR A 22 4.00 -0.24 1.76
N GLY A 23 3.12 -0.45 2.75
CA GLY A 23 3.41 -0.50 4.18
C GLY A 23 3.15 -1.85 4.84
N SER A 24 2.72 -1.85 6.11
CA SER A 24 2.38 -3.09 6.84
C SER A 24 1.27 -3.91 6.16
N ASN A 25 0.41 -3.25 5.39
CA ASN A 25 -0.68 -3.89 4.66
C ASN A 25 -0.21 -4.75 3.47
N LEU A 26 1.10 -4.79 3.18
CA LEU A 26 1.68 -5.79 2.26
C LEU A 26 1.54 -7.23 2.79
N LEU A 27 1.42 -7.42 4.11
CA LEU A 27 1.16 -8.73 4.70
C LEU A 27 -0.35 -8.98 4.75
N THR A 28 -0.82 -10.03 4.09
CA THR A 28 -2.25 -10.40 4.00
C THR A 28 -2.90 -10.53 5.37
N GLU A 29 -2.27 -11.26 6.29
CA GLU A 29 -2.77 -11.43 7.67
C GLU A 29 -2.96 -10.07 8.37
N ARG A 30 -2.04 -9.13 8.13
CA ARG A 30 -2.05 -7.80 8.75
C ARG A 30 -3.20 -6.95 8.24
N ILE A 31 -3.45 -6.93 6.93
CA ILE A 31 -4.54 -6.14 6.34
C ILE A 31 -5.91 -6.75 6.69
N HIS A 32 -6.01 -8.08 6.77
CA HIS A 32 -7.23 -8.80 7.13
C HIS A 32 -7.69 -8.59 8.57
N LEU A 33 -6.80 -8.18 9.50
CA LEU A 33 -7.21 -7.79 10.86
C LEU A 33 -8.27 -6.68 10.89
N ARG A 34 -8.35 -5.83 9.86
CA ARG A 34 -9.34 -4.75 9.76
C ARG A 34 -10.10 -4.71 8.44
N ASN A 35 -9.59 -5.34 7.39
CA ASN A 35 -10.20 -5.41 6.07
C ASN A 35 -10.26 -6.88 5.62
N PRO A 36 -11.10 -7.73 6.23
CA PRO A 36 -11.12 -9.16 5.94
C PRO A 36 -11.55 -9.50 4.51
N SER A 37 -12.24 -8.58 3.82
CA SER A 37 -12.63 -8.72 2.42
C SER A 37 -11.55 -8.34 1.42
N ALA A 38 -10.38 -7.86 1.86
CA ALA A 38 -9.31 -7.45 0.95
C ALA A 38 -8.76 -8.67 0.18
N VAL A 39 -8.67 -8.55 -1.15
CA VAL A 39 -8.15 -9.61 -2.03
C VAL A 39 -6.88 -9.12 -2.71
N PHE A 40 -5.87 -10.00 -2.81
CA PHE A 40 -4.67 -9.70 -3.59
C PHE A 40 -5.04 -9.57 -5.08
N CYS A 41 -4.64 -8.45 -5.71
CA CYS A 41 -4.87 -8.20 -7.13
C CYS A 41 -3.61 -8.46 -7.96
N CYS A 42 -2.56 -7.65 -7.78
CA CYS A 42 -1.30 -7.82 -8.49
C CYS A 42 -0.14 -7.09 -7.78
N VAL A 43 1.09 -7.35 -8.24
CA VAL A 43 2.26 -6.54 -7.89
C VAL A 43 2.36 -5.37 -8.87
N ALA A 44 2.47 -4.14 -8.36
CA ALA A 44 2.58 -2.93 -9.17
C ALA A 44 3.77 -2.05 -8.73
N ARG A 45 4.20 -1.15 -9.62
CA ARG A 45 5.27 -0.16 -9.36
C ARG A 45 4.71 1.25 -9.48
N LEU A 46 4.84 2.02 -8.41
CA LEU A 46 4.64 3.46 -8.45
C LEU A 46 5.98 4.12 -8.86
N GLN A 47 6.03 4.72 -10.04
CA GLN A 47 7.26 5.32 -10.59
C GLN A 47 7.49 6.70 -9.98
N ASP A 48 8.75 7.09 -9.77
CA ASP A 48 9.16 8.42 -9.31
C ASP A 48 8.72 8.78 -7.88
N PHE A 49 8.52 7.76 -7.03
CA PHE A 49 8.28 7.92 -5.59
C PHE A 49 9.35 7.20 -4.77
N LYS A 50 9.70 7.78 -3.62
CA LYS A 50 10.62 7.19 -2.65
C LYS A 50 9.85 6.79 -1.39
N LEU A 51 10.10 5.57 -0.93
CA LEU A 51 9.59 5.12 0.36
C LEU A 51 10.45 5.72 1.48
N ASP A 52 9.80 6.33 2.47
CA ASP A 52 10.45 6.86 3.67
C ASP A 52 9.73 6.38 4.93
N PHE A 53 10.44 6.45 6.06
CA PHE A 53 9.91 6.12 7.38
C PHE A 53 9.92 7.36 8.26
N GLY A 54 8.74 7.84 8.60
CA GLY A 54 8.55 9.10 9.32
C GLY A 54 7.69 8.95 10.57
N ASN A 55 7.86 9.89 11.50
CA ASN A 55 6.90 10.08 12.58
C ASN A 55 5.92 11.16 12.15
N PHE A 56 4.65 10.78 11.97
CA PHE A 56 3.60 11.74 11.60
C PHE A 56 3.51 12.84 12.66
N GLN A 57 3.73 14.09 12.25
CA GLN A 57 3.79 15.26 13.15
C GLN A 57 4.82 15.12 14.29
N GLY A 58 5.90 14.38 14.07
CA GLY A 58 6.94 14.14 15.09
C GLY A 58 6.49 13.22 16.24
N LYS A 59 5.26 12.69 16.21
CA LYS A 59 4.76 11.78 17.24
C LYS A 59 5.13 10.34 16.90
N MET A 60 5.81 9.68 17.83
CA MET A 60 6.12 8.27 17.71
C MET A 60 4.84 7.45 17.73
N SER A 61 4.77 6.43 16.88
CA SER A 61 3.65 5.51 16.87
C SER A 61 3.63 4.65 18.12
N GLU A 62 2.61 4.74 18.97
CA GLU A 62 2.44 3.81 20.10
C GLU A 62 2.28 2.36 19.65
N ARG A 63 1.70 2.14 18.47
CA ARG A 63 1.52 0.78 17.93
C ARG A 63 2.82 0.15 17.43
N TRP A 64 3.72 0.97 16.90
CA TRP A 64 4.90 0.50 16.17
C TRP A 64 6.21 0.82 16.90
N HIS A 65 6.14 1.63 17.95
CA HIS A 65 7.28 2.09 18.76
C HIS A 65 8.42 2.65 17.90
N GLY A 66 8.08 3.33 16.80
CA GLY A 66 8.99 3.86 15.80
C GLY A 66 8.26 4.53 14.62
N GLY A 67 9.01 4.86 13.57
CA GLY A 67 8.51 5.52 12.36
C GLY A 67 7.47 4.67 11.62
N LYS A 68 6.39 5.31 11.16
CA LYS A 68 5.41 4.70 10.26
C LYS A 68 5.89 4.89 8.82
N LYS A 69 5.43 4.02 7.91
CA LYS A 69 5.66 4.22 6.48
C LYS A 69 4.88 5.44 6.01
N GLU A 70 5.55 6.38 5.37
CA GLU A 70 4.96 7.56 4.76
C GLU A 70 5.45 7.63 3.31
N LEU A 71 4.53 7.85 2.36
CA LEU A 71 4.95 8.15 1.00
C LEU A 71 5.40 9.60 0.98
N LYS A 72 6.70 9.81 0.77
CA LYS A 72 7.23 11.15 0.57
C LYS A 72 7.22 11.44 -0.93
N VAL A 73 6.44 12.44 -1.32
CA VAL A 73 6.50 13.02 -2.66
C VAL A 73 7.76 13.88 -2.69
N GLU A 74 8.89 13.31 -3.09
CA GLU A 74 10.06 14.09 -3.48
C GLU A 74 9.96 14.31 -4.99
N SER A 75 9.82 15.56 -5.41
CA SER A 75 10.03 15.92 -6.81
C SER A 75 11.50 15.61 -7.10
N MET A 76 11.77 14.50 -7.80
CA MET A 76 13.10 14.22 -8.34
C MET A 76 13.36 15.27 -9.42
N LEU A 77 13.96 16.40 -9.04
CA LEU A 77 14.65 17.32 -9.93
C LEU A 77 16.14 16.96 -9.96
#